data_AF-A0A9P1AD37-F1
#
_entry.id   AF-A0A9P1AD37-F1
#
_cell.length_a   1.000
_cell.length_b   1.000
_cell.length_c   1.000
_cell.angle_alpha   90.00
_cell.angle_beta   90.00
_cell.angle_gamma   90.00
#
_symmetry.space_group_name_H-M   'P 1'
#
loop_
_entity.id
_entity.type
_entity.pdbx_description
1 polymer ?
#
loop_
_entity_poly.entity_id
_entity_poly.type
_entity_poly.pdbx_seq_one_letter_code
_entity_poly.pdbx_strand_id
1 'polypeptide(L)'
;MRHPRGLVKLLLQWFEAGKGYIEPMGRREIMDKWGITYTQISKWSYDRMRRNGLYGEIKFFTALGKFVRDHPNEQPSAKLFAEYTQMLKKIRKIHNIGATSS
;
A
#
# COMPACT_ATOMS: atom_id res chain seq x y z
N MET A 1 -17.73 0.72 -13.28
CA MET A 1 -17.04 0.54 -14.58
C MET A 1 -16.39 -0.84 -14.59
N ARG A 2 -16.76 -1.71 -15.54
CA ARG A 2 -16.07 -3.00 -15.74
C ARG A 2 -14.85 -2.74 -16.63
N HIS A 3 -13.65 -2.79 -16.05
CA HIS A 3 -12.41 -2.69 -16.83
C HIS A 3 -12.19 -3.98 -17.65
N PRO A 4 -11.51 -3.90 -18.80
CA PRO A 4 -11.11 -5.09 -19.56
C PRO A 4 -10.32 -6.06 -18.65
N ARG A 5 -10.57 -7.37 -18.77
CA ARG A 5 -9.90 -8.39 -17.93
C ARG A 5 -8.36 -8.28 -18.00
N GLY A 6 -7.82 -7.92 -19.16
CA GLY A 6 -6.39 -7.69 -19.35
C GLY A 6 -5.82 -6.52 -18.56
N LEU A 7 -6.56 -5.41 -18.45
CA LEU A 7 -6.16 -4.24 -17.66
C LEU A 7 -6.14 -4.58 -16.16
N VAL A 8 -7.18 -5.27 -15.67
CA VAL A 8 -7.25 -5.66 -14.26
C VAL A 8 -6.10 -6.59 -13.87
N LYS A 9 -5.75 -7.55 -14.74
CA LYS A 9 -4.62 -8.46 -14.50
C LYS A 9 -3.30 -7.70 -14.40
N LEU A 10 -3.06 -6.74 -15.31
CA LEU A 10 -1.82 -5.95 -15.31
C LEU A 10 -1.73 -5.00 -14.11
N LEU A 11 -2.84 -4.36 -13.73
CA LEU A 11 -2.93 -3.54 -12.52
C LEU A 11 -2.61 -4.37 -11.26
N LEU A 12 -3.16 -5.59 -11.16
CA LEU A 12 -2.91 -6.49 -10.04
C LEU A 12 -1.45 -6.95 -9.98
N GLN A 13 -0.88 -7.35 -11.12
CA GLN A 13 0.52 -7.78 -11.19
C GLN A 13 1.47 -6.71 -10.65
N TRP A 14 1.32 -5.47 -11.12
CA TRP A 14 2.14 -4.35 -10.64
C TRP A 14 1.85 -3.96 -9.19
N PHE A 15 0.58 -4.02 -8.78
CA PHE A 15 0.16 -3.74 -7.41
C PHE A 15 0.74 -4.76 -6.43
N GLU A 16 0.72 -6.04 -6.76
CA GLU A 16 1.28 -7.11 -5.92
C GLU A 16 2.81 -7.03 -5.87
N ALA A 17 3.46 -6.80 -7.01
CA ALA A 17 4.90 -6.60 -7.09
C ALA A 17 5.38 -5.41 -6.24
N GLY A 18 4.70 -4.27 -6.34
CA GLY A 18 4.98 -3.07 -5.54
C GLY A 18 4.31 -3.06 -4.16
N LYS A 19 3.87 -4.22 -3.66
CA LYS A 19 3.33 -4.40 -2.30
C LYS A 19 2.21 -3.41 -1.94
N GLY A 20 1.30 -3.18 -2.88
CA GLY A 20 0.13 -2.31 -2.75
C GLY A 20 0.28 -0.96 -3.47
N TYR A 21 1.45 -0.68 -4.03
CA TYR A 21 1.69 0.49 -4.86
C TYR A 21 2.08 0.06 -6.28
N ILE A 22 1.67 0.84 -7.27
CA ILE A 22 2.12 0.64 -8.65
C ILE A 22 3.27 1.61 -8.91
N GLU A 23 4.47 1.08 -9.10
CA GLU A 23 5.69 1.84 -9.36
C GLU A 23 5.61 2.69 -10.64
N PRO A 24 6.42 3.76 -10.77
CA PRO A 24 6.40 4.63 -11.95
C PRO A 24 6.53 3.89 -13.29
N MET A 25 7.36 2.85 -13.34
CA MET A 25 7.55 2.03 -14.54
C MET A 25 6.28 1.28 -14.92
N GLY A 26 5.65 0.59 -13.96
CA GLY A 26 4.38 -0.11 -14.17
C GLY A 26 3.25 0.84 -14.55
N ARG A 27 3.24 2.07 -14.00
CA ARG A 27 2.29 3.10 -14.43
C ARG A 27 2.48 3.45 -15.88
N ARG A 28 3.72 3.74 -16.31
CA ARG A 28 4.02 4.06 -17.71
C ARG A 28 3.56 2.93 -18.64
N GLU A 29 3.89 1.68 -18.32
CA GLU A 29 3.44 0.52 -19.11
C GLU A 29 1.91 0.44 -19.24
N ILE A 30 1.19 0.62 -18.13
CA ILE A 30 -0.27 0.56 -18.11
C ILE A 30 -0.88 1.72 -18.91
N MET A 31 -0.31 2.93 -18.78
CA MET A 31 -0.72 4.12 -19.53
C MET A 31 -0.53 3.90 -21.03
N ASP A 32 0.66 3.44 -21.44
CA ASP A 32 1.01 3.23 -22.84
C ASP A 32 0.13 2.16 -23.49
N LYS A 33 -0.20 1.10 -22.75
CA LYS A 33 -0.98 -0.04 -23.27
C LYS A 33 -2.48 0.18 -23.30
N TRP A 34 -3.03 0.96 -22.37
CA TRP A 34 -4.47 1.08 -22.17
C TRP A 34 -5.02 2.51 -22.25
N GLY A 35 -4.16 3.50 -22.47
CA GLY A 35 -4.57 4.90 -22.60
C GLY A 35 -5.21 5.48 -21.33
N ILE A 36 -5.04 4.83 -20.18
CA ILE A 36 -5.57 5.34 -18.90
C ILE A 36 -4.59 6.32 -18.27
N THR A 37 -5.12 7.28 -17.52
CA THR A 37 -4.30 8.31 -16.88
C THR A 37 -3.65 7.82 -15.60
N TYR A 38 -2.56 8.48 -15.22
CA TYR A 38 -1.92 8.32 -13.92
C TYR A 38 -2.92 8.41 -12.74
N THR A 39 -3.84 9.38 -12.81
CA THR A 39 -4.86 9.61 -11.79
C THR A 39 -5.80 8.42 -11.64
N GLN A 40 -6.20 7.79 -12.75
CA GLN A 40 -7.05 6.60 -12.73
C GLN A 40 -6.33 5.39 -12.12
N ILE A 41 -5.06 5.18 -12.46
CA ILE A 41 -4.24 4.11 -11.88
C ILE A 41 -4.09 4.31 -10.37
N SER A 42 -3.80 5.55 -9.95
CA SER A 42 -3.65 5.90 -8.54
C SER A 42 -4.95 5.71 -7.75
N LYS A 43 -6.09 6.16 -8.30
CA LYS A 43 -7.42 5.93 -7.71
C LYS A 43 -7.73 4.44 -7.57
N TRP A 44 -7.40 3.63 -8.58
CA TRP A 44 -7.61 2.18 -8.52
C TRP A 44 -6.77 1.53 -7.42
N SER A 45 -5.47 1.87 -7.34
CA SER A 45 -4.55 1.36 -6.31
C SER A 45 -5.06 1.74 -4.91
N TYR A 46 -5.50 2.99 -4.76
CA TYR A 46 -6.07 3.52 -3.53
C TYR A 46 -7.34 2.78 -3.08
N ASP A 47 -8.29 2.59 -3.99
CA ASP A 47 -9.53 1.87 -3.71
C ASP A 47 -9.25 0.40 -3.33
N ARG A 48 -8.27 -0.22 -4.00
CA ARG A 48 -7.83 -1.58 -3.69
C ARG A 48 -7.24 -1.68 -2.29
N MET A 49 -6.34 -0.75 -1.92
CA MET A 49 -5.80 -0.66 -0.56
C MET A 49 -6.88 -0.44 0.49
N ARG A 50 -7.86 0.43 0.20
CA ARG A 50 -8.99 0.70 1.11
C ARG A 50 -9.84 -0.55 1.35
N ARG A 51 -10.16 -1.29 0.30
CA ARG A 51 -10.96 -2.54 0.40
C ARG A 51 -10.20 -3.66 1.12
N ASN A 52 -8.88 -3.69 1.02
CA ASN A 52 -8.03 -4.67 1.70
C ASN A 52 -7.59 -4.23 3.11
N GLY A 53 -8.02 -3.06 3.60
CA GLY A 53 -7.70 -2.54 4.93
C GLY A 53 -6.32 -1.90 5.11
N LEU A 54 -5.48 -1.89 4.07
CA LEU A 54 -4.08 -1.43 4.12
C LEU A 54 -3.93 0.10 4.22
N TYR A 55 -4.95 0.85 3.79
CA TYR A 55 -4.85 2.31 3.66
C TYR A 55 -4.79 3.04 5.01
N GLY A 56 -5.57 2.59 6.00
CA GLY A 56 -5.53 3.18 7.34
C GLY A 56 -4.19 2.96 8.03
N GLU A 57 -3.57 1.82 7.75
CA GLU A 57 -2.29 1.42 8.30
C GLU A 57 -1.16 2.28 7.73
N ILE A 58 -1.10 2.44 6.40
CA ILE A 58 -0.08 3.28 5.74
C ILE A 58 -0.19 4.74 6.18
N LYS A 59 -1.41 5.27 6.33
CA LYS A 59 -1.63 6.62 6.86
C LYS A 59 -1.05 6.77 8.26
N PHE A 60 -1.29 5.78 9.12
CA PHE A 60 -0.74 5.76 10.47
C PHE A 60 0.79 5.68 10.46
N PHE A 61 1.42 4.80 9.66
CA PHE A 61 2.88 4.75 9.54
C PHE A 61 3.47 6.07 9.03
N THR A 62 2.81 6.72 8.06
CA THR A 62 3.26 8.01 7.53
C THR A 62 3.18 9.10 8.60
N ALA A 63 2.10 9.13 9.38
CA ALA A 63 1.92 10.07 10.48
C ALA A 63 2.93 9.82 11.61
N LEU A 64 3.17 8.55 11.97
CA LEU A 64 4.16 8.17 12.96
C LEU A 64 5.59 8.51 12.53
N GLY A 65 5.95 8.22 11.28
CA GLY A 65 7.27 8.59 10.74
C GLY A 65 7.48 10.10 10.70
N LYS A 66 6.43 10.87 10.40
CA LYS A 66 6.45 12.33 10.52
C LYS A 66 6.65 12.76 11.99
N PHE A 67 5.89 12.19 12.93
CA PHE A 67 6.04 12.50 14.35
C PHE A 67 7.46 12.23 14.87
N VAL A 68 8.03 11.05 14.59
CA VAL A 68 9.40 10.70 15.02
C VAL A 68 10.45 11.63 14.42
N ARG A 69 10.28 12.02 13.15
CA ARG A 69 11.19 12.96 12.49
C ARG A 69 11.09 14.36 13.09
N ASP A 70 9.87 14.83 13.35
CA ASP A 70 9.60 16.16 13.85
C ASP A 70 9.91 16.27 15.36
N HIS A 71 9.90 15.14 16.09
CA HIS A 71 10.18 15.01 17.53
C HIS A 71 11.19 13.87 17.83
N PRO A 72 12.47 13.99 17.46
CA PRO A 72 13.44 12.89 17.54
C PRO A 72 13.76 12.41 18.97
N ASN A 73 13.50 13.23 19.98
CA ASN A 73 13.78 12.93 21.39
C ASN A 73 12.51 12.58 22.20
N GLU A 74 11.33 12.61 21.59
CA GLU A 74 10.09 12.22 22.25
C GLU A 74 9.70 10.81 21.82
N GLN A 75 9.57 9.92 22.79
CA GLN A 75 9.03 8.59 22.50
C GLN A 75 7.53 8.67 22.23
N PRO A 76 7.03 7.95 21.21
CA PRO A 76 5.59 7.81 21.01
C PRO A 76 4.92 7.28 22.27
N SER A 77 3.71 7.75 22.56
CA SER A 77 2.96 7.24 23.72
C SER A 77 2.74 5.72 23.62
N ALA A 78 2.63 5.05 24.78
CA ALA A 78 2.41 3.60 24.84
C ALA A 78 1.18 3.14 24.03
N LYS A 79 0.13 3.98 23.99
CA LYS A 79 -1.07 3.77 23.16
C LYS A 79 -0.74 3.76 21.66
N LEU A 80 0.06 4.73 21.20
CA LEU A 80 0.50 4.82 19.81
C LEU A 80 1.37 3.60 19.43
N PHE A 81 2.22 3.14 20.34
CA PHE A 81 3.06 1.95 20.12
C PHE A 81 2.25 0.65 20.05
N ALA A 82 1.18 0.53 20.85
CA ALA A 82 0.26 -0.59 20.77
C ALA A 82 -0.51 -0.61 19.43
N GLU A 83 -0.99 0.54 18.96
CA GLU A 83 -1.64 0.68 17.65
C GLU A 83 -0.67 0.32 16.50
N TYR A 84 0.58 0.80 16.56
CA TYR A 84 1.65 0.42 15.64
C TYR A 84 1.88 -1.09 15.57
N THR A 85 1.97 -1.75 16.73
CA THR A 85 2.22 -3.19 16.84
C THR A 85 1.08 -4.02 16.23
N GLN A 86 -0.17 -3.60 16.42
CA GLN A 86 -1.32 -4.26 15.81
C GLN A 86 -1.34 -4.11 14.29
N MET A 87 -1.00 -2.94 13.76
CA MET A 87 -0.94 -2.71 12.31
C MET A 87 0.20 -3.49 11.65
N LEU A 88 1.38 -3.55 12.27
CA LEU A 88 2.50 -4.38 11.81
C LEU A 88 2.10 -5.86 11.67
N LYS A 89 1.32 -6.39 12.63
CA LYS A 89 0.82 -7.78 12.58
C LYS A 89 -0.10 -8.01 11.39
N LYS A 90 -1.00 -7.06 11.09
CA LYS A 90 -1.88 -7.14 9.92
C LYS A 90 -1.12 -7.10 8.60
N ILE A 91 -0.18 -6.17 8.45
CA ILE A 91 0.67 -6.07 7.26
C ILE A 91 1.50 -7.35 7.08
N ARG A 92 2.14 -7.86 8.13
CA ARG A 92 2.89 -9.14 8.06
C ARG A 92 2.01 -10.30 7.58
N LYS A 93 0.78 -10.42 8.12
CA LYS A 93 -0.17 -11.46 7.73
C LYS A 93 -0.57 -11.37 6.26
N ILE A 94 -0.78 -10.15 5.75
CA ILE A 94 -1.20 -9.93 4.35
C ILE A 94 -0.04 -10.15 3.37
N HIS A 95 1.15 -9.68 3.71
CA HIS A 95 2.33 -9.81 2.86
C HIS A 95 3.09 -11.13 3.04
N ASN A 96 2.59 -12.03 3.90
CA ASN A 96 3.24 -13.29 4.27
C ASN A 96 4.71 -13.10 4.73
N ILE A 97 5.04 -11.92 5.27
CA ILE A 97 6.39 -11.57 5.71
C ILE A 97 6.65 -12.30 7.03
N GLY A 98 7.38 -13.40 6.96
CA GLY A 98 7.68 -14.28 8.10
C GLY A 98 7.26 -15.73 7.90
N ALA A 99 6.55 -16.08 6.82
CA ALA A 99 6.41 -17.46 6.39
C ALA A 99 7.69 -17.92 5.68
N THR A 100 8.78 -18.08 6.44
CA THR A 100 9.79 -19.06 6.05
C THR A 100 9.21 -20.42 6.31
N SER A 101 9.14 -21.22 5.25
CA SER A 101 8.72 -22.61 5.19
C SER A 101 9.08 -23.40 6.45
N SER A 102 8.10 -24.09 7.02
CA SER A 102 8.30 -25.33 7.76
C SER A 102 7.67 -26.45 6.95
#